data_AF-A0A7Z9W8H2-F1
#
_entry.id   AF-A0A7Z9W8H2-F1
#
_cell.length_a   1.000
_cell.length_b   1.000
_cell.length_c   1.000
_cell.angle_alpha   90.00
_cell.angle_beta   90.00
_cell.angle_gamma   90.00
#
_symmetry.space_group_name_H-M   'P 1'
#
loop_
_entity.id
_entity.type
_entity.pdbx_description
1 polymer ?
#
loop_
_entity_poly.entity_id
_entity_poly.type
_entity_poly.pdbx_seq_one_letter_code
_entity_poly.pdbx_strand_id
1 'polypeptide(L)' 'SGQIMAATALLSQRPDPNDQDIDNAMKNNICRCGTYTRVRKAIHRAAKDLNSG' A
#
# COMPACT_ATOMS: atom_id res chain seq x y z
N SER A 1 6.55 -8.44 7.27
CA SER A 1 5.12 -8.54 7.66
C SER A 1 4.44 -7.17 7.77
N GLY A 2 5.06 -6.13 8.34
CA GLY A 2 4.43 -4.81 8.57
C GLY A 2 3.80 -4.13 7.34
N GLN A 3 4.44 -4.21 6.16
CA GLN A 3 3.91 -3.60 4.93
C GLN A 3 2.58 -4.19 4.47
N ILE A 4 2.36 -5.50 4.62
CA ILE A 4 1.11 -6.14 4.21
C ILE A 4 -0.02 -5.65 5.13
N MET A 5 0.20 -5.67 6.46
CA MET A 5 -0.79 -5.21 7.43
C MET A 5 -1.15 -3.73 7.21
N ALA A 6 -0.15 -2.88 6.97
CA ALA A 6 -0.39 -1.47 6.70
C ALA A 6 -1.12 -1.24 5.37
N ALA A 7 -0.81 -2.03 4.33
CA ALA A 7 -1.51 -1.97 3.05
C ALA A 7 -2.96 -2.40 3.20
N THR A 8 -3.24 -3.50 3.91
CA THR A 8 -4.61 -3.95 4.18
C THR A 8 -5.39 -2.89 4.96
N ALA A 9 -4.81 -2.34 6.03
CA ALA A 9 -5.46 -1.30 6.82
C ALA A 9 -5.74 -0.03 6.00
N LEU A 10 -4.81 0.37 5.13
CA LEU A 10 -5.00 1.49 4.20
C LEU A 10 -6.16 1.20 3.24
N LEU A 11 -6.16 0.05 2.58
CA LEU A 11 -7.18 -0.29 1.56
C LEU A 11 -8.57 -0.47 2.16
N SER A 12 -8.68 -0.91 3.41
CA SER A 12 -9.97 -0.96 4.12
C SER A 12 -10.54 0.43 4.41
N GLN A 13 -9.72 1.47 4.56
CA GLN A 13 -10.15 2.84 4.82
C GLN A 13 -10.26 3.70 3.55
N ARG A 14 -9.36 3.45 2.59
CA ARG A 14 -9.27 4.12 1.30
C ARG A 14 -9.11 3.08 0.19
N PRO A 15 -10.23 2.68 -0.44
CA PRO A 15 -10.23 1.69 -1.52
C PRO A 15 -9.50 2.16 -2.80
N ASP A 16 -9.29 3.46 -2.97
CA ASP A 16 -8.55 4.07 -4.09
C ASP A 16 -7.51 5.08 -3.55
N PRO A 17 -6.40 4.61 -2.95
CA PRO A 17 -5.40 5.47 -2.35
C PRO A 17 -4.49 6.09 -3.42
N ASN A 18 -4.08 7.34 -3.22
CA ASN A 18 -3.04 7.94 -4.05
C ASN A 18 -1.63 7.62 -3.52
N ASP A 19 -0.61 8.07 -4.24
CA ASP A 19 0.79 7.85 -3.87
C ASP A 19 1.17 8.44 -2.51
N GLN A 20 0.63 9.61 -2.16
CA GLN A 20 0.87 10.25 -0.88
C GLN A 20 0.25 9.46 0.29
N ASP A 21 -0.93 8.89 0.08
CA ASP A 21 -1.62 8.06 1.07
C ASP A 21 -0.81 6.78 1.37
N ILE A 22 -0.29 6.14 0.33
CA ILE A 22 0.57 4.97 0.46
C ILE A 22 1.85 5.31 1.24
N ASP A 23 2.47 6.45 0.93
CA ASP A 23 3.68 6.91 1.60
C ASP A 23 3.48 7.22 3.06
N ASN A 24 2.35 7.83 3.39
CA ASN A 24 1.99 8.11 4.77
C ASN A 24 1.72 6.80 5.53
N ALA A 25 1.00 5.85 4.93
CA ALA A 25 0.71 4.54 5.56
C ALA A 25 1.96 3.69 5.79
N MET A 26 2.98 3.87 4.94
CA MET A 26 4.22 3.08 5.02
C MET A 26 5.37 3.82 5.69
N LYS A 27 5.19 5.06 6.14
CA LYS A 27 6.24 5.88 6.76
C LYS A 27 6.97 5.18 7.91
N ASN A 28 6.24 4.36 8.66
CA ASN A 28 6.77 3.57 9.79
C ASN A 28 7.12 2.12 9.42
N ASN A 29 6.98 1.73 8.15
CA ASN A 29 7.28 0.40 7.60
C ASN A 29 8.53 0.45 6.72
N ILE A 30 9.69 0.59 7.34
CA ILE A 30 10.98 0.73 6.66
C ILE A 30 11.31 -0.52 5.82
N CYS A 31 11.61 -0.34 4.54
CA CYS A 31 12.23 -1.37 3.70
C CYS A 31 13.73 -1.11 3.57
N ARG A 32 14.53 -2.00 4.14
CA ARG A 32 15.99 -2.01 4.00
C ARG A 32 16.47 -2.43 2.60
N CYS A 33 15.58 -3.07 1.86
CA CYS A 33 15.75 -3.62 0.52
C CYS A 33 15.74 -2.59 -0.62
N GLY A 34 15.28 -1.36 -0.38
CA GLY A 34 15.09 -0.35 -1.42
C GLY A 34 13.94 -0.63 -2.41
N THR A 35 13.09 -1.63 -2.18
CA THR A 35 12.02 -2.05 -3.10
C THR A 35 10.69 -1.32 -2.90
N TYR A 36 10.71 -0.16 -2.25
CA TYR A 36 9.51 0.58 -1.86
C TYR A 36 8.62 0.97 -3.06
N THR A 37 9.22 1.26 -4.22
CA THR A 37 8.50 1.50 -5.49
C THR A 37 7.68 0.28 -5.95
N ARG A 38 8.16 -0.95 -5.69
CA ARG A 38 7.42 -2.18 -6.00
C ARG A 38 6.24 -2.38 -5.05
N VAL A 39 6.42 -2.03 -3.77
CA VAL A 39 5.35 -2.07 -2.75
C VAL A 39 4.22 -1.12 -3.14
N ARG A 40 4.55 0.13 -3.48
CA ARG A 40 3.58 1.12 -3.97
C ARG A 40 2.77 0.60 -5.17
N LYS A 41 3.45 0.05 -6.18
CA LYS A 41 2.79 -0.55 -7.36
C LYS A 41 1.88 -1.72 -6.98
N ALA A 42 2.29 -2.55 -6.02
CA ALA A 42 1.49 -3.67 -5.56
C ALA A 42 0.20 -3.22 -4.83
N ILE A 43 0.27 -2.15 -4.05
CA ILE A 43 -0.89 -1.58 -3.36
C ILE A 43 -1.90 -1.00 -4.36
N HIS A 44 -1.43 -0.25 -5.36
CA HIS A 44 -2.28 0.23 -6.45
C HIS A 44 -2.97 -0.90 -7.21
N ARG A 45 -2.25 -2.00 -7.47
CA ARG A 45 -2.85 -3.18 -8.09
C ARG A 45 -3.92 -3.79 -7.19
N ALA A 46 -3.61 -3.99 -5.91
CA ALA A 46 -4.56 -4.54 -4.95
C ALA A 46 -5.83 -3.68 -4.80
N ALA A 47 -5.69 -2.35 -4.82
CA ALA A 47 -6.83 -1.42 -4.85
C ALA A 47 -7.74 -1.68 -6.05
N LYS A 48 -7.16 -1.82 -7.26
CA LYS A 48 -7.92 -2.13 -8.47
C LYS A 48 -8.59 -3.50 -8.40
N ASP A 49 -7.88 -4.51 -7.91
CA ASP A 49 -8.39 -5.88 -7.80
C ASP A 49 -9.58 -5.93 -6.81
N LEU A 50 -9.52 -5.18 -5.69
CA LEU A 50 -10.62 -5.09 -4.72
C LEU A 50 -11.85 -4.35 -5.25
N ASN A 51 -11.66 -3.35 -6.13
CA ASN A 51 -12.77 -2.60 -6.72
C ASN A 51 -13.39 -3.28 -7.95
N SER A 52 -12.75 -4.32 -8.50
CA SER A 52 -13.19 -5.04 -9.70
C SER A 52 -13.91 -6.36 -9.42
N GLY A 53 -14.18 -6.67 -8.14
CA GLY A 53 -14.94 -7.85 -7.69
C GLY A 53 -16.32 -7.46 -7.16
#